data_AF-A0A151T5I0-F1
#
_entry.id   AF-A0A151T5I0-F1
#
_cell.length_a   1.000
_cell.length_b   1.000
_cell.length_c   1.000
_cell.angle_alpha   90.00
_cell.angle_beta   90.00
_cell.angle_gamma   90.00
#
_symmetry.space_group_name_H-M   'P 1'
#
loop_
_entity.id
_entity.type
_entity.pdbx_description
1 polymer ?
#
loop_
_entity_poly.entity_id
_entity_poly.type
_entity_poly.pdbx_seq_one_letter_code
_entity_poly.pdbx_strand_id
1 'polypeptide(L)' 'MWNVIRVTYKGNEDIKIRRVTTLQRHYELFSIKENEAIDKMFERFQTILNGLKSLGTEFSKTQNNLKILDNLPKV' A
#
# COMPACT_ATOMS: atom_id res chain seq x y z
N MET A 1 -9.39 34.59 6.61
CA MET A 1 -8.03 34.00 6.54
C MET A 1 -7.94 32.63 7.24
N TRP A 2 -8.26 32.52 8.54
CA TRP A 2 -8.15 31.28 9.33
C TRP A 2 -8.98 30.08 8.82
N ASN A 3 -10.15 30.34 8.24
CA ASN A 3 -11.01 29.25 7.74
C ASN A 3 -10.41 28.55 6.52
N VAL A 4 -9.71 29.29 5.65
CA VAL A 4 -9.04 28.72 4.46
C VAL A 4 -7.89 27.81 4.88
N ILE A 5 -7.04 28.28 5.80
CA ILE A 5 -5.90 27.49 6.30
C ILE A 5 -6.39 26.20 6.98
N ARG A 6 -7.46 26.27 7.77
CA ARG A 6 -8.08 25.09 8.40
C ARG A 6 -8.62 24.10 7.38
N VAL A 7 -9.30 24.58 6.34
CA VAL A 7 -9.82 23.75 5.25
C VAL A 7 -8.69 23.11 4.45
N THR A 8 -7.61 23.85 4.17
CA THR A 8 -6.44 23.30 3.46
C THR A 8 -5.69 22.27 4.31
N TYR A 9 -5.48 22.53 5.60
CA TYR A 9 -4.83 21.59 6.51
C TYR A 9 -5.65 20.30 6.68
N LYS A 10 -6.95 20.43 6.94
CA LYS A 10 -7.86 19.29 7.02
C LYS A 10 -7.94 18.52 5.70
N GLY A 11 -8.01 19.22 4.57
CA GLY A 11 -7.94 18.62 3.24
C GLY A 11 -6.63 17.88 2.99
N ASN A 12 -5.50 18.37 3.50
CA ASN A 12 -4.20 17.71 3.40
C ASN A 12 -4.16 16.41 4.23
N GLU A 13 -4.72 16.45 5.44
CA GLU A 13 -4.87 15.27 6.29
C GLU A 13 -5.82 14.24 5.67
N ASP A 14 -6.97 14.69 5.13
CA ASP A 14 -7.92 13.86 4.41
C ASP A 14 -7.28 13.19 3.17
N ILE A 15 -6.44 13.92 2.43
CA ILE A 15 -5.69 13.38 1.29
C ILE A 15 -4.68 12.31 1.76
N LYS A 16 -3.99 12.55 2.88
CA LYS A 16 -3.04 11.59 3.45
C LYS A 16 -3.75 10.31 3.89
N ILE A 17 -4.86 10.45 4.61
CA ILE A 17 -5.70 9.32 5.06
C ILE A 17 -6.19 8.53 3.84
N ARG A 18 -6.77 9.21 2.83
CA ARG A 18 -7.22 8.55 1.60
C ARG A 18 -6.10 7.77 0.92
N ARG A 19 -4.90 8.34 0.82
CA ARG A 19 -3.72 7.66 0.22
C ARG A 19 -3.33 6.41 1.00
N VAL A 20 -3.28 6.49 2.33
CA VAL A 20 -3.00 5.33 3.20
C VAL A 20 -4.07 4.27 2.99
N THR A 21 -5.36 4.63 3.07
CA THR A 21 -6.48 3.69 2.88
C THR A 21 -6.44 3.03 1.50
N THR A 22 -6.15 3.78 0.44
CA THR A 22 -6.01 3.22 -0.90
C THR A 22 -4.85 2.22 -0.95
N LEU A 23 -3.64 2.60 -0.51
CA LEU A 23 -2.48 1.71 -0.57
C LEU A 23 -2.65 0.46 0.32
N GLN A 24 -3.28 0.62 1.49
CA GLN A 24 -3.59 -0.50 2.37
C GLN A 24 -4.56 -1.47 1.69
N ARG A 25 -5.58 -0.97 0.99
CA ARG A 25 -6.47 -1.82 0.20
C ARG A 25 -5.75 -2.53 -0.95
N HIS A 26 -4.81 -1.86 -1.61
CA HIS A 26 -3.96 -2.49 -2.63
C HIS A 26 -3.05 -3.59 -2.05
N TYR A 27 -2.57 -3.41 -0.82
CA TYR A 27 -1.81 -4.43 -0.09
C TYR A 27 -2.71 -5.62 0.30
N GLU A 28 -3.92 -5.37 0.81
CA GLU A 28 -4.87 -6.42 1.22
C GLU A 28 -5.40 -7.23 0.04
N LEU A 29 -5.69 -6.58 -1.08
CA LEU A 29 -6.17 -7.23 -2.32
C LEU A 29 -5.03 -7.62 -3.26
N PHE A 30 -3.78 -7.55 -2.79
CA PHE A 30 -2.63 -7.91 -3.61
C PHE A 30 -2.72 -9.37 -4.01
N SER A 31 -2.59 -9.65 -5.30
CA SER A 31 -2.51 -11.01 -5.84
C SER A 31 -1.64 -11.03 -7.10
N ILE A 32 -1.05 -12.18 -7.39
CA ILE A 32 -0.30 -12.38 -8.63
C ILE A 32 -1.27 -12.33 -9.82
N LYS A 33 -0.91 -11.60 -10.87
CA LYS A 33 -1.71 -11.60 -12.10
C LYS A 33 -1.40 -12.83 -12.93
N GLU A 34 -2.36 -13.27 -13.74
CA GLU A 34 -2.13 -14.31 -14.74
C GLU A 34 -0.99 -13.85 -15.68
N ASN A 35 0.01 -14.73 -15.86
CA ASN A 35 1.24 -14.48 -16.64
C ASN A 35 2.19 -13.41 -16.08
N GLU A 36 2.05 -12.99 -14.82
CA GLU A 36 3.02 -12.12 -14.16
C GLU A 36 4.20 -12.92 -13.61
N ALA A 37 5.42 -12.54 -14.00
CA ALA A 37 6.63 -13.13 -13.43
C ALA A 37 6.75 -12.79 -11.94
N ILE A 38 7.28 -13.72 -11.14
CA ILE A 38 7.44 -13.54 -9.69
C ILE A 38 8.25 -12.28 -9.36
N ASP A 39 9.29 -11.97 -10.15
CA ASP A 39 10.08 -10.75 -9.98
C ASP A 39 9.24 -9.47 -10.16
N LYS A 40 8.35 -9.47 -11.15
CA LYS A 40 7.44 -8.34 -11.42
C LYS A 40 6.35 -8.19 -10.37
N MET A 41 5.84 -9.31 -9.85
CA MET A 41 4.97 -9.32 -8.69
C MET A 41 5.70 -8.70 -7.48
N PHE A 42 6.94 -9.10 -7.22
CA PHE A 42 7.71 -8.59 -6.09
C PHE A 42 8.04 -7.09 -6.21
N GLU A 43 8.42 -6.61 -7.40
CA GLU A 43 8.62 -5.17 -7.67
C GLU A 43 7.37 -4.34 -7.31
N ARG A 44 6.19 -4.81 -7.72
CA ARG A 44 4.91 -4.14 -7.38
C ARG A 44 4.62 -4.16 -5.89
N PHE A 45 4.88 -5.29 -5.23
CA PHE A 45 4.69 -5.43 -3.79
C PHE A 45 5.60 -4.47 -3.01
N GLN A 46 6.88 -4.36 -3.41
CA GLN A 46 7.82 -3.40 -2.83
C GLN A 46 7.37 -1.94 -3.05
N THR A 47 6.82 -1.62 -4.22
CA THR A 47 6.28 -0.29 -4.50
C THR A 47 5.15 0.10 -3.54
N ILE A 48 4.25 -0.84 -3.24
CA ILE A 48 3.16 -0.63 -2.27
C ILE A 48 3.71 -0.44 -0.86
N LEU A 49 4.63 -1.29 -0.42
CA LEU A 49 5.27 -1.20 0.90
C LEU A 49 6.03 0.12 1.09
N ASN A 50 6.78 0.55 0.07
CA ASN A 50 7.50 1.82 0.10
C ASN A 50 6.54 3.02 0.18
N GLY A 51 5.42 2.96 -0.54
CA GLY A 51 4.36 3.97 -0.45
C GLY A 51 3.75 4.05 0.94
N LEU A 52 3.43 2.91 1.56
CA LEU A 52 2.89 2.84 2.92
C LEU A 52 3.90 3.34 3.95
N LYS A 53 5.16 2.94 3.83
CA LYS A 53 6.26 3.39 4.70
C LYS A 53 6.45 4.91 4.63
N SER A 54 6.40 5.50 3.44
CA SER A 54 6.47 6.96 3.27
C SER A 54 5.31 7.71 3.93
N LEU A 55 4.19 7.04 4.18
CA LEU A 55 3.02 7.64 4.83
C LEU A 55 2.96 7.35 6.34
N GLY A 56 3.92 6.58 6.87
CA GLY A 56 4.02 6.21 8.29
C GLY A 56 3.32 4.89 8.65
N THR A 57 2.99 4.06 7.66
CA THR A 57 2.39 2.73 7.88
C THR A 57 3.40 1.65 7.48
N GLU A 58 3.84 0.83 8.42
CA GLU A 58 4.80 -0.25 8.17
C GLU A 58 4.21 -1.60 8.56
N PHE A 59 4.43 -2.61 7.71
CA PHE A 59 4.05 -4.00 7.97
C PHE A 59 5.29 -4.79 8.40
N SER A 60 5.11 -5.74 9.32
CA SER A 60 6.21 -6.60 9.72
C SER A 60 6.67 -7.50 8.57
N LYS A 61 7.96 -7.88 8.58
CA LYS A 61 8.53 -8.80 7.60
C LYS A 61 7.75 -10.12 7.55
N THR A 62 7.29 -10.62 8.69
CA THR A 62 6.50 -11.85 8.78
C THR A 62 5.14 -11.70 8.08
N GLN A 63 4.42 -10.60 8.32
CA GLN A 63 3.15 -10.34 7.64
C GLN A 63 3.33 -10.24 6.12
N ASN A 64 4.38 -9.55 5.68
CA ASN A 64 4.71 -9.41 4.26
C ASN A 64 5.01 -10.76 3.61
N ASN A 65 5.82 -11.59 4.27
CA ASN A 65 6.16 -12.93 3.78
C ASN A 65 4.91 -13.82 3.66
N LEU A 66 4.05 -13.84 4.69
CA LEU A 66 2.79 -14.58 4.66
C LEU A 66 1.90 -14.10 3.51
N LYS A 67 1.85 -12.78 3.28
CA LYS A 67 1.04 -12.20 2.20
C LYS A 67 1.53 -12.62 0.82
N ILE A 68 2.85 -12.68 0.62
CA ILE A 68 3.44 -13.17 -0.62
C ILE A 68 3.11 -14.66 -0.80
N LEU A 69 3.33 -15.48 0.22
CA LEU A 69 3.07 -16.93 0.17
C LEU A 69 1.62 -17.27 -0.17
N ASP A 70 0.65 -16.53 0.38
CA ASP A 70 -0.78 -16.69 0.10
C ASP A 70 -1.15 -16.39 -1.36
N ASN A 71 -0.36 -15.56 -2.03
CA ASN A 71 -0.60 -15.09 -3.39
C ASN A 71 0.31 -15.74 -4.44
N LEU A 72 1.14 -16.72 -4.05
CA LEU A 72 1.91 -17.49 -5.02
C LEU A 72 0.98 -18.43 -5.80
N PRO A 73 1.26 -18.65 -7.09
CA PRO A 73 0.56 -19.68 -7.85
C PRO A 73 0.81 -21.02 -7.17
N LYS A 74 -0.27 -21.72 -6.82
CA LYS A 74 -0.18 -23.09 -6.30
C LYS A 74 0.28 -23.97 -7.46
N VAL A 75 1.51 -24.45 -7.36
CA VAL A 75 2.06 -25.51 -8.22
C VAL A 75 1.29 -26.81 -8.02
#